data_AF-K9URA6-F1
#
_entry.id   AF-K9URA6-F1
#
_cell.length_a   1.000
_cell.length_b   1.000
_cell.length_c   1.000
_cell.angle_alpha   90.00
_cell.angle_beta   90.00
_cell.angle_gamma   90.00
#
_symmetry.space_group_name_H-M   'P 1'
#
loop_
_entity.id
_entity.type
_entity.pdbx_description
1 polymer ?
#
loop_
_entity_poly.entity_id
_entity_poly.type
_entity_poly.pdbx_seq_one_letter_code
_entity_poly.pdbx_strand_id
1 'polypeptide(L)'
;MNSYGRQFSTRQIGLLGKLRILNVSISIGIFLPTIFTLILCSPAMAAKVDDFKQAAAINSGCDSIPYKGFNEDLNKKCKDLSEYKNKICNNFGIDRPKVEKTLENYLDSRKKLRDAIDRKNTGAISGLKQQIQEGDEKLSDYKKTAKDLSDRASECLAARENVQRVFSDAKELLKKETDPDLKQYISTILDTYEKGQREHIKAMQNTTTSMENSKWVSQLGWDRSEIVEK
;
A
#
# COMPACT_ATOMS: atom_id res chain seq x y z
N MET A 1 -23.48 -38.37 0.22
CA MET A 1 -24.59 -37.65 -0.42
C MET A 1 -25.06 -36.56 0.51
N ASN A 2 -24.85 -35.30 0.13
CA ASN A 2 -25.67 -34.11 0.45
C ASN A 2 -24.87 -32.85 0.08
N SER A 3 -25.08 -32.43 -1.17
CA SER A 3 -24.63 -31.16 -1.72
C SER A 3 -25.50 -30.03 -1.15
N TYR A 4 -24.87 -28.97 -0.64
CA TYR A 4 -25.55 -27.69 -0.42
C TYR A 4 -24.89 -26.62 -1.29
N GLY A 5 -25.54 -26.35 -2.42
CA GLY A 5 -25.22 -25.25 -3.31
C GLY A 5 -25.67 -23.92 -2.70
N ARG A 6 -24.79 -22.92 -2.75
CA ARG A 6 -25.12 -21.53 -2.43
C ARG A 6 -25.46 -20.80 -3.73
N GLN A 7 -26.71 -20.36 -3.83
CA GLN A 7 -27.21 -19.53 -4.93
C GLN A 7 -26.70 -18.10 -4.78
N PHE A 8 -26.17 -17.56 -5.88
CA PHE A 8 -25.84 -16.14 -6.05
C PHE A 8 -27.13 -15.36 -6.32
N SER A 9 -27.42 -14.36 -5.49
CA SER A 9 -28.49 -13.38 -5.73
C SER A 9 -27.88 -12.11 -6.32
N THR A 10 -28.05 -11.94 -7.63
CA THR A 10 -27.75 -10.72 -8.37
C THR A 10 -28.92 -9.76 -8.24
N ARG A 11 -28.82 -8.77 -7.34
CA ARG A 11 -29.71 -7.60 -7.36
C ARG A 11 -29.17 -6.57 -8.35
N GLN A 12 -29.83 -6.52 -9.50
CA GLN A 12 -29.81 -5.35 -10.38
C GLN A 12 -30.38 -4.13 -9.62
N ILE A 13 -29.65 -3.02 -9.63
CA ILE A 13 -30.20 -1.70 -9.36
C ILE A 13 -29.90 -0.85 -10.59
N GLY A 14 -30.90 -0.74 -11.45
CA GLY A 14 -30.95 0.27 -12.48
C GLY A 14 -31.36 1.60 -11.88
N LEU A 15 -30.63 2.66 -12.20
CA LEU A 15 -31.10 4.03 -12.07
C LEU A 15 -30.52 4.86 -13.22
N LEU A 16 -31.32 4.86 -14.30
CA LEU A 16 -31.23 5.74 -15.46
C LEU A 16 -31.58 7.18 -15.02
N GLY A 17 -30.56 7.97 -14.69
CA GLY A 17 -30.68 9.42 -14.52
C GLY A 17 -30.49 10.13 -15.86
N LYS A 18 -31.59 10.48 -16.52
CA LYS A 18 -31.65 11.38 -17.69
C LYS A 18 -31.06 12.75 -17.34
N LEU A 19 -29.86 13.07 -17.81
CA LEU A 19 -29.36 14.44 -17.82
C LEU A 19 -29.84 15.13 -19.10
N ARG A 20 -30.74 16.12 -18.93
CA ARG A 20 -31.26 16.96 -20.02
C ARG A 20 -30.15 17.88 -20.52
N ILE A 21 -29.86 17.75 -21.81
CA ILE A 21 -29.03 18.67 -22.60
C ILE A 21 -29.88 19.91 -22.87
N LEU A 22 -29.53 21.05 -22.26
CA LEU A 22 -30.07 22.35 -22.65
C LEU A 22 -29.17 22.93 -23.73
N ASN A 23 -29.68 22.90 -24.96
CA ASN A 23 -29.17 23.68 -26.09
C ASN A 23 -29.46 25.16 -25.83
N VAL A 24 -28.41 25.97 -25.70
CA VAL A 24 -28.49 27.42 -25.81
C VAL A 24 -27.66 27.82 -27.03
N SER A 25 -28.37 28.07 -28.14
CA SER A 25 -27.83 28.68 -29.35
C SER A 25 -27.77 30.18 -29.16
N ILE A 26 -26.56 30.74 -29.10
CA ILE A 26 -26.33 32.19 -29.24
C ILE A 26 -25.42 32.36 -30.44
N SER A 27 -25.96 33.03 -31.46
CA SER A 27 -25.31 33.31 -32.73
C SER A 27 -25.05 34.81 -32.86
N ILE A 28 -23.83 35.11 -33.33
CA ILE A 28 -23.40 36.28 -34.11
C ILE A 28 -22.93 37.52 -33.33
N GLY A 29 -21.68 37.85 -33.60
CA GLY A 29 -21.07 39.16 -33.37
C GLY A 29 -19.64 39.19 -33.89
N ILE A 30 -19.47 39.25 -35.21
CA ILE A 30 -18.17 39.47 -35.86
C ILE A 30 -17.75 40.93 -35.62
N PHE A 31 -16.59 41.13 -35.01
CA PHE A 31 -15.82 42.38 -35.08
C PHE A 31 -14.31 42.03 -35.07
N LEU A 32 -13.66 42.16 -36.24
CA LEU A 32 -12.21 42.36 -36.37
C LEU A 32 -11.85 43.74 -35.74
N PRO A 33 -10.61 44.02 -35.24
CA PRO A 33 -9.33 43.64 -35.85
C PRO A 33 -8.17 43.25 -34.89
N THR A 34 -7.13 42.71 -35.52
CA THR A 34 -5.70 42.70 -35.15
C THR A 34 -5.28 43.58 -33.96
N ILE A 35 -4.93 42.94 -32.83
CA ILE A 35 -4.03 43.51 -31.82
C ILE A 35 -2.88 42.52 -31.60
N PHE A 36 -1.76 42.89 -32.20
CA PHE A 36 -0.42 42.43 -31.93
C PHE A 36 -0.09 42.81 -30.48
N THR A 37 0.01 41.86 -29.55
CA THR A 37 0.76 42.08 -28.31
C THR A 37 1.15 40.75 -27.68
N LEU A 38 2.46 40.52 -27.77
CA LEU A 38 3.27 39.83 -26.77
C LEU A 38 2.80 38.42 -26.46
N ILE A 39 3.40 37.49 -27.21
CA ILE A 39 3.94 36.27 -26.62
C ILE A 39 4.66 36.71 -25.34
N LEU A 40 3.94 36.65 -24.22
CA LEU A 40 4.53 36.57 -22.90
C LEU A 40 5.26 35.23 -22.90
N CYS A 41 6.47 35.22 -23.47
CA CYS A 41 7.58 34.47 -22.93
C CYS A 41 7.75 35.00 -21.49
N SER A 42 6.79 34.64 -20.63
CA SER A 42 7.06 34.49 -19.23
C SER A 42 8.33 33.65 -19.23
N PRO A 43 9.43 34.10 -18.60
CA PRO A 43 10.48 33.17 -18.29
C PRO A 43 9.81 32.15 -17.37
N ALA A 44 9.32 31.06 -17.96
CA ALA A 44 9.37 29.77 -17.33
C ALA A 44 10.85 29.66 -17.00
N MET A 45 11.22 30.06 -15.78
CA MET A 45 12.60 30.09 -15.33
C MET A 45 13.04 28.64 -15.43
N ALA A 46 13.70 28.33 -16.55
CA ALA A 46 14.17 27.01 -16.89
C ALA A 46 15.03 26.56 -15.71
N ALA A 47 14.70 25.39 -15.16
CA ALA A 47 15.57 24.76 -14.18
C ALA A 47 16.97 24.64 -14.79
N LYS A 48 18.01 24.87 -13.97
CA LYS A 48 19.37 25.04 -14.49
C LYS A 48 19.83 23.75 -15.18
N VAL A 49 20.51 23.86 -16.32
CA VAL A 49 21.11 22.71 -17.05
C VAL A 49 21.95 21.85 -16.11
N ASP A 50 22.68 22.47 -15.19
CA ASP A 50 23.48 21.78 -14.17
C ASP A 50 22.65 20.87 -13.25
N ASP A 51 21.41 21.24 -12.92
CA ASP A 51 20.53 20.41 -12.07
C ASP A 51 20.07 19.15 -12.83
N PHE A 52 19.78 19.26 -14.14
CA PHE A 52 19.46 18.11 -15.00
C PHE A 52 20.66 17.20 -15.20
N LYS A 53 21.83 17.78 -15.44
CA LYS A 53 23.08 17.04 -15.56
C LYS A 53 23.41 16.27 -14.28
N GLN A 54 23.24 16.91 -13.12
CA GLN A 54 23.45 16.27 -11.82
C GLN A 54 22.41 15.16 -11.59
N ALA A 55 21.13 15.42 -11.84
CA ALA A 55 20.07 14.44 -11.69
C ALA A 55 20.27 13.21 -12.59
N ALA A 56 20.72 13.40 -13.84
CA ALA A 56 21.02 12.31 -14.77
C ALA A 56 22.26 11.50 -14.36
N ALA A 57 23.20 12.09 -13.62
CA ALA A 57 24.35 11.38 -13.06
C ALA A 57 24.00 10.55 -11.81
N ILE A 58 22.85 10.81 -11.18
CA ILE A 58 22.39 10.14 -9.97
C ILE A 58 21.49 8.96 -10.35
N ASN A 59 21.92 7.76 -9.96
CA ASN A 59 21.27 6.51 -10.40
C ASN A 59 20.02 6.11 -9.59
N SER A 60 19.63 6.85 -8.54
CA SER A 60 18.44 6.53 -7.73
C SER A 60 18.08 7.64 -6.73
N GLY A 61 16.86 7.58 -6.19
CA GLY A 61 16.43 8.37 -5.03
C GLY A 61 16.00 9.79 -5.36
N CYS A 62 15.61 10.56 -4.34
CA CYS A 62 15.02 11.89 -4.50
C CYS A 62 15.95 12.91 -5.17
N ASP A 63 17.27 12.72 -5.06
CA ASP A 63 18.25 13.60 -5.69
C ASP A 63 18.29 13.50 -7.23
N SER A 64 17.61 12.52 -7.82
CA SER A 64 17.38 12.44 -9.27
C SER A 64 16.26 13.37 -9.78
N ILE A 65 15.67 14.21 -8.91
CA ILE A 65 14.66 15.21 -9.28
C ILE A 65 15.34 16.57 -9.56
N PRO A 66 15.36 17.06 -10.83
CA PRO A 66 16.14 18.25 -11.22
C PRO A 66 15.44 19.59 -10.93
N TYR A 67 14.26 19.59 -10.32
CA TYR A 67 13.45 20.80 -10.08
C TYR A 67 13.74 21.45 -8.72
N LYS A 68 15.01 21.77 -8.44
CA LYS A 68 15.37 22.48 -7.20
C LYS A 68 14.92 23.94 -7.24
N GLY A 69 14.24 24.40 -6.19
CA GLY A 69 13.86 25.81 -6.05
C GLY A 69 12.74 26.29 -7.00
N PHE A 70 12.10 25.41 -7.74
CA PHE A 70 10.90 25.69 -8.56
C PHE A 70 9.67 25.13 -7.83
N ASN A 71 8.53 25.85 -7.82
CA ASN A 71 7.20 25.49 -7.25
C ASN A 71 7.17 24.28 -6.28
N GLU A 72 6.88 24.50 -4.99
CA GLU A 72 6.81 23.45 -3.94
C GLU A 72 7.90 22.38 -4.12
N ASP A 73 9.17 22.77 -3.84
CA ASP A 73 10.39 21.98 -4.07
C ASP A 73 10.17 20.45 -4.00
N LEU A 74 9.92 19.85 -5.17
CA LEU A 74 9.57 18.43 -5.28
C LEU A 74 10.68 17.53 -4.77
N ASN A 75 11.94 17.99 -4.87
CA ASN A 75 13.09 17.30 -4.30
C ASN A 75 12.98 17.26 -2.78
N LYS A 76 12.70 18.40 -2.14
CA LYS A 76 12.47 18.48 -0.69
C LYS A 76 11.27 17.62 -0.26
N LYS A 77 10.13 17.75 -0.94
CA LYS A 77 8.93 16.95 -0.66
C LYS A 77 9.20 15.45 -0.76
N CYS A 78 9.96 15.03 -1.78
CA CYS A 78 10.39 13.64 -1.91
C CYS A 78 11.25 13.20 -0.72
N LYS A 79 12.21 14.02 -0.29
CA LYS A 79 13.09 13.71 0.84
C LYS A 79 12.31 13.52 2.13
N ASP A 80 11.44 14.47 2.46
CA ASP A 80 10.60 14.42 3.67
C ASP A 80 9.72 13.16 3.68
N LEU A 81 9.07 12.85 2.55
CA LEU A 81 8.25 11.64 2.41
C LEU A 81 9.08 10.35 2.44
N SER A 82 10.27 10.36 1.86
CA SER A 82 11.16 9.20 1.83
C SER A 82 11.75 8.92 3.21
N GLU A 83 12.06 9.96 3.99
CA GLU A 83 12.50 9.83 5.38
C GLU A 83 11.38 9.23 6.24
N TYR A 84 10.17 9.79 6.16
CA TYR A 84 9.01 9.24 6.86
C TYR A 84 8.74 7.78 6.48
N LYS A 85 8.74 7.48 5.17
CA LYS A 85 8.65 6.11 4.64
C LYS A 85 9.72 5.21 5.24
N ASN A 86 10.99 5.62 5.26
CA ASN A 86 12.08 4.81 5.82
C ASN A 86 11.91 4.56 7.33
N LYS A 87 11.37 5.53 8.07
CA LYS A 87 11.09 5.42 9.51
C LYS A 87 10.02 4.37 9.82
N ILE A 88 8.95 4.33 9.03
CA ILE A 88 7.80 3.44 9.31
C ILE A 88 7.92 2.08 8.59
N CYS A 89 8.64 2.03 7.48
CA CYS A 89 8.75 0.84 6.63
C CYS A 89 9.78 -0.17 7.13
N ASN A 90 9.52 -0.82 8.26
CA ASN A 90 10.37 -1.88 8.79
C ASN A 90 9.59 -3.01 9.45
N ASN A 91 10.11 -4.24 9.29
CA ASN A 91 9.71 -5.46 9.99
C ASN A 91 8.19 -5.67 10.15
N PHE A 92 7.53 -6.14 9.08
CA PHE A 92 6.10 -6.50 9.06
C PHE A 92 5.83 -8.00 9.17
N GLY A 93 6.90 -8.80 9.30
CA GLY A 93 6.81 -10.25 9.15
C GLY A 93 6.11 -10.89 10.34
N ILE A 94 5.01 -11.60 10.06
CA ILE A 94 4.49 -12.63 10.95
C ILE A 94 4.75 -14.00 10.32
N ASP A 95 5.29 -14.92 11.13
CA ASP A 95 5.56 -16.29 10.69
C ASP A 95 4.25 -17.09 10.69
N ARG A 96 3.51 -16.98 9.58
CA ARG A 96 2.22 -17.64 9.40
C ARG A 96 2.31 -19.17 9.64
N PRO A 97 3.27 -19.92 9.06
CA PRO A 97 3.44 -21.34 9.37
C PRO A 97 3.58 -21.65 10.85
N LYS A 98 4.31 -20.81 11.61
CA LYS A 98 4.44 -20.98 13.07
C LYS A 98 3.12 -20.75 13.80
N VAL A 99 2.32 -19.77 13.36
CA VAL A 99 0.99 -19.51 13.95
C VAL A 99 0.04 -20.67 13.63
N GLU A 100 0.01 -21.16 12.39
CA GLU A 100 -0.78 -22.32 11.96
C GLU A 100 -0.46 -23.55 12.81
N LYS A 101 0.83 -23.87 12.98
CA LYS A 101 1.28 -24.98 13.84
C LYS A 101 0.85 -24.80 15.30
N THR A 102 0.88 -23.56 15.81
CA THR A 102 0.44 -23.28 17.19
C THR A 102 -1.07 -23.53 17.34
N LEU A 103 -1.86 -23.12 16.35
CA LEU A 103 -3.30 -23.34 16.31
C LEU A 103 -3.64 -24.84 16.21
N GLU A 104 -2.95 -25.59 15.35
CA GLU A 104 -3.11 -27.04 15.23
C GLU A 104 -2.84 -27.76 16.55
N ASN A 105 -1.72 -27.44 17.20
CA ASN A 105 -1.37 -28.01 18.51
C ASN A 105 -2.43 -27.69 19.57
N TYR A 106 -2.93 -26.44 19.59
CA TYR A 106 -4.00 -26.03 20.49
C TYR A 106 -5.27 -26.87 20.29
N LEU A 107 -5.72 -27.01 19.04
CA LEU A 107 -6.92 -27.79 18.70
C LEU A 107 -6.75 -29.28 19.00
N ASP A 108 -5.58 -29.85 18.75
CA ASP A 108 -5.25 -31.23 19.09
C ASP A 108 -5.24 -31.47 20.61
N SER A 109 -4.64 -30.58 21.39
CA SER A 109 -4.69 -30.65 22.86
C SER A 109 -6.12 -30.52 23.39
N ARG A 110 -6.97 -29.65 22.80
CA ARG A 110 -8.41 -29.57 23.13
C ARG A 110 -9.13 -30.89 22.87
N LYS A 111 -8.87 -31.52 21.72
CA LYS A 111 -9.46 -32.83 21.37
C LYS A 111 -9.02 -33.91 22.37
N LYS A 112 -7.72 -34.01 22.63
CA LYS A 112 -7.16 -34.95 23.61
C LYS A 112 -7.73 -34.76 25.01
N LEU A 113 -8.00 -33.52 25.42
CA LEU A 113 -8.60 -33.24 26.71
C LEU A 113 -10.03 -33.76 26.82
N ARG A 114 -10.86 -33.60 25.77
CA ARG A 114 -12.20 -34.20 25.73
C ARG A 114 -12.12 -35.73 25.86
N ASP A 115 -11.25 -36.36 25.07
CA ASP A 115 -11.05 -37.82 25.12
C ASP A 115 -10.58 -38.29 26.52
N ALA A 116 -9.73 -37.50 27.19
CA ALA A 116 -9.25 -37.80 28.54
C ALA A 116 -10.35 -37.65 29.60
N ILE A 117 -11.22 -36.64 29.47
CA ILE A 117 -12.40 -36.43 30.34
C ILE A 117 -13.37 -37.61 30.17
N ASP A 118 -13.70 -37.97 28.93
CA ASP A 118 -14.63 -39.07 28.62
C ASP A 118 -14.13 -40.41 29.20
N ARG A 119 -12.80 -40.62 29.19
CA ARG A 119 -12.15 -41.82 29.74
C ARG A 119 -11.85 -41.73 31.25
N LYS A 120 -12.18 -40.60 31.91
CA LYS A 120 -11.84 -40.31 33.32
C LYS A 120 -10.34 -40.46 33.62
N ASN A 121 -9.47 -40.15 32.66
CA ASN A 121 -8.01 -40.23 32.81
C ASN A 121 -7.48 -38.94 33.47
N THR A 122 -7.61 -38.88 34.80
CA THR A 122 -7.25 -37.70 35.60
C THR A 122 -5.78 -37.29 35.47
N GLY A 123 -4.87 -38.25 35.27
CA GLY A 123 -3.44 -37.98 35.12
C GLY A 123 -3.09 -37.15 33.88
N ALA A 124 -3.83 -37.34 32.77
CA ALA A 124 -3.60 -36.59 31.53
C ALA A 124 -4.28 -35.21 31.52
N ILE A 125 -5.36 -35.03 32.29
CA ILE A 125 -6.21 -33.84 32.25
C ILE A 125 -5.42 -32.57 32.62
N SER A 126 -4.63 -32.61 33.70
CA SER A 126 -3.91 -31.41 34.17
C SER A 126 -2.89 -30.90 33.14
N GLY A 127 -2.09 -31.81 32.56
CA GLY A 127 -1.10 -31.46 31.55
C GLY A 127 -1.73 -30.90 30.27
N LEU A 128 -2.85 -31.47 29.84
CA LEU A 128 -3.59 -30.99 28.67
C LEU A 128 -4.23 -29.62 28.91
N LYS A 129 -4.78 -29.37 30.12
CA LYS A 129 -5.29 -28.04 30.50
C LYS A 129 -4.18 -26.98 30.43
N GLN A 130 -2.99 -27.28 30.94
CA GLN A 130 -1.86 -26.37 30.87
C GLN A 130 -1.44 -26.09 29.41
N GLN A 131 -1.32 -27.12 28.57
CA GLN A 131 -0.99 -26.94 27.15
C GLN A 131 -2.00 -26.07 26.40
N ILE A 132 -3.30 -26.24 26.70
CA ILE A 132 -4.37 -25.42 26.10
C ILE A 132 -4.23 -23.97 26.56
N GLN A 133 -3.95 -23.72 27.84
CA GLN A 133 -3.74 -22.37 28.35
C GLN A 133 -2.54 -21.69 27.68
N GLU A 134 -1.38 -22.36 27.64
CA GLU A 134 -0.18 -21.82 26.97
C GLU A 134 -0.41 -21.57 25.48
N GLY A 135 -1.20 -22.42 24.82
CA GLY A 135 -1.61 -22.23 23.43
C GLY A 135 -2.54 -21.03 23.25
N ASP A 136 -3.52 -20.84 24.14
CA ASP A 136 -4.45 -19.71 24.12
C ASP A 136 -3.72 -18.38 24.28
N GLU A 137 -2.81 -18.29 25.25
CA GLU A 137 -1.96 -17.11 25.51
C GLU A 137 -1.12 -16.77 24.28
N LYS A 138 -0.40 -17.76 23.72
CA LYS A 138 0.43 -17.56 22.50
C LYS A 138 -0.39 -17.11 21.29
N LEU A 139 -1.54 -17.72 21.05
CA LEU A 139 -2.42 -17.34 19.94
C LEU A 139 -2.99 -15.93 20.15
N SER A 140 -3.32 -15.57 21.39
CA SER A 140 -3.77 -14.22 21.76
C SER A 140 -2.69 -13.17 21.50
N ASP A 141 -1.44 -13.46 21.88
CA ASP A 141 -0.29 -12.59 21.63
C ASP A 141 0.00 -12.42 20.14
N TYR A 142 -0.08 -13.51 19.36
CA TYR A 142 0.02 -13.43 17.91
C TYR A 142 -1.07 -12.54 17.32
N LYS A 143 -2.32 -12.67 17.79
CA LYS A 143 -3.46 -11.87 17.30
C LYS A 143 -3.25 -10.38 17.54
N LYS A 144 -2.79 -10.00 18.74
CA LYS A 144 -2.47 -8.60 19.08
C LYS A 144 -1.33 -8.06 18.23
N THR A 145 -0.22 -8.80 18.18
CA THR A 145 0.96 -8.43 17.38
C THR A 145 0.62 -8.28 15.89
N ALA A 146 -0.19 -9.19 15.35
CA ALA A 146 -0.59 -9.17 13.95
C ALA A 146 -1.45 -7.95 13.60
N LYS A 147 -2.30 -7.49 14.52
CA LYS A 147 -3.05 -6.25 14.31
C LYS A 147 -2.12 -5.05 14.14
N ASP A 148 -1.19 -4.88 15.09
CA ASP A 148 -0.23 -3.77 15.07
C ASP A 148 0.66 -3.81 13.80
N LEU A 149 1.10 -5.01 13.39
CA LEU A 149 1.88 -5.20 12.17
C LEU A 149 1.08 -4.89 10.91
N SER A 150 -0.20 -5.28 10.85
CA SER A 150 -1.10 -4.96 9.73
C SER A 150 -1.28 -3.45 9.57
N ASP A 151 -1.53 -2.73 10.67
CA ASP A 151 -1.76 -1.29 10.65
C ASP A 151 -0.49 -0.55 10.19
N ARG A 152 0.68 -0.92 10.74
CA ARG A 152 1.99 -0.39 10.31
C ARG A 152 2.32 -0.70 8.85
N ALA A 153 1.99 -1.90 8.36
CA ALA A 153 2.19 -2.26 6.97
C ALA A 153 1.31 -1.40 6.04
N SER A 154 0.06 -1.14 6.43
CA SER A 154 -0.85 -0.24 5.71
C SER A 154 -0.30 1.19 5.64
N GLU A 155 0.20 1.73 6.75
CA GLU A 155 0.84 3.06 6.78
C GLU A 155 2.06 3.11 5.86
N CYS A 156 2.90 2.06 5.87
CA CYS A 156 4.05 1.98 4.98
C CYS A 156 3.66 1.95 3.49
N LEU A 157 2.59 1.23 3.13
CA LEU A 157 2.07 1.22 1.75
C LEU A 157 1.68 2.65 1.33
N ALA A 158 0.91 3.36 2.15
CA ALA A 158 0.52 4.74 1.88
C ALA A 158 1.73 5.68 1.74
N ALA A 159 2.76 5.53 2.60
CA ALA A 159 3.98 6.32 2.49
C ALA A 159 4.77 6.01 1.20
N ARG A 160 4.82 4.75 0.77
CA ARG A 160 5.44 4.37 -0.52
C ARG A 160 4.68 4.94 -1.71
N GLU A 161 3.35 4.94 -1.68
CA GLU A 161 2.51 5.55 -2.70
C GLU A 161 2.72 7.06 -2.79
N ASN A 162 2.83 7.75 -1.66
CA ASN A 162 3.10 9.19 -1.64
C ASN A 162 4.45 9.53 -2.28
N VAL A 163 5.50 8.73 -2.03
CA VAL A 163 6.79 8.89 -2.72
C VAL A 163 6.65 8.65 -4.23
N GLN A 164 5.93 7.60 -4.64
CA GLN A 164 5.69 7.33 -6.06
C GLN A 164 4.90 8.45 -6.76
N ARG A 165 3.97 9.09 -6.06
CA ARG A 165 3.23 10.24 -6.58
C ARG A 165 4.16 11.39 -6.91
N VAL A 166 5.12 11.72 -6.02
CA VAL A 166 6.11 12.78 -6.30
C VAL A 166 6.96 12.46 -7.54
N PHE A 167 7.39 11.20 -7.71
CA PHE A 167 8.10 10.81 -8.94
C PHE A 167 7.21 10.83 -10.18
N SER A 168 5.91 10.55 -10.04
CA SER A 168 4.95 10.65 -11.14
C SER A 168 4.76 12.10 -11.57
N ASP A 169 4.61 13.01 -10.61
CA ASP A 169 4.51 14.45 -10.85
C ASP A 169 5.79 14.97 -11.53
N ALA A 170 6.97 14.59 -11.02
CA ALA A 170 8.26 14.93 -11.62
C ALA A 170 8.40 14.36 -13.05
N LYS A 171 7.94 13.13 -13.29
CA LYS A 171 7.93 12.51 -14.62
C LYS A 171 7.08 13.31 -15.61
N GLU A 172 5.91 13.79 -15.19
CA GLU A 172 5.04 14.61 -16.04
C GLU A 172 5.63 15.99 -16.35
N LEU A 173 6.38 16.58 -15.42
CA LEU A 173 7.14 17.80 -15.69
C LEU A 173 8.27 17.54 -16.70
N LEU A 174 9.03 16.45 -16.53
CA LEU A 174 10.12 16.09 -17.45
C LEU A 174 9.63 15.88 -18.87
N LYS A 175 8.46 15.26 -19.06
CA LYS A 175 7.87 15.06 -20.39
C LYS A 175 7.42 16.35 -21.08
N LYS A 176 7.11 17.39 -20.30
CA LYS A 176 6.69 18.71 -20.81
C LYS A 176 7.88 19.61 -21.08
N GLU A 177 9.09 19.21 -20.70
CA GLU A 177 10.29 20.00 -20.94
C GLU A 177 10.60 20.08 -22.43
N THR A 178 10.74 21.32 -22.91
CA THR A 178 10.94 21.62 -24.34
C THR A 178 12.35 22.11 -24.64
N ASP A 179 13.11 22.50 -23.62
CA ASP A 179 14.48 23.01 -23.77
C ASP A 179 15.38 21.96 -24.45
N PRO A 180 15.91 22.24 -25.66
CA PRO A 180 16.79 21.34 -26.39
C PRO A 180 18.04 20.91 -25.61
N ASP A 181 18.60 21.80 -24.78
CA ASP A 181 19.84 21.53 -24.05
C ASP A 181 19.63 20.52 -22.92
N LEU A 182 18.40 20.45 -22.40
CA LEU A 182 17.99 19.51 -21.36
C LEU A 182 17.62 18.13 -21.91
N LYS A 183 17.20 18.03 -23.19
CA LYS A 183 16.70 16.78 -23.79
C LYS A 183 17.65 15.60 -23.68
N GLN A 184 18.96 15.85 -23.77
CA GLN A 184 19.98 14.81 -23.64
C GLN A 184 20.00 14.13 -22.26
N TYR A 185 19.52 14.80 -21.21
CA TYR A 185 19.50 14.29 -19.83
C TYR A 185 18.16 13.65 -19.46
N ILE A 186 17.07 14.12 -20.07
CA ILE A 186 15.71 13.70 -19.72
C ILE A 186 15.53 12.19 -19.86
N SER A 187 16.01 11.57 -20.94
CA SER A 187 15.87 10.12 -21.15
C SER A 187 16.49 9.30 -20.00
N THR A 188 17.70 9.66 -19.59
CA THR A 188 18.41 9.00 -18.47
C THR A 188 17.67 9.17 -17.14
N ILE A 189 17.11 10.36 -16.88
CA ILE A 189 16.33 10.61 -15.66
C ILE A 189 15.03 9.80 -15.68
N LEU A 190 14.34 9.76 -16.82
CA LEU A 190 13.11 8.97 -16.97
C LEU A 190 13.36 7.48 -16.76
N ASP A 191 14.44 6.93 -17.33
CA ASP A 191 14.85 5.53 -17.14
C ASP A 191 15.11 5.23 -15.65
N THR A 192 15.76 6.17 -14.95
CA THR A 192 16.03 6.08 -13.51
C THR A 192 14.72 6.01 -12.72
N TYR A 193 13.73 6.84 -13.07
CA TYR A 193 12.42 6.85 -12.38
C TYR A 193 11.67 5.54 -12.60
N GLU A 194 11.70 5.01 -13.82
CA GLU A 194 11.04 3.74 -14.13
C GLU A 194 11.68 2.57 -13.40
N LYS A 195 13.02 2.55 -13.29
CA LYS A 195 13.72 1.56 -12.47
C LYS A 195 13.32 1.67 -11.00
N GLY A 196 13.37 2.87 -10.42
CA GLY A 196 12.95 3.10 -9.04
C GLY A 196 11.48 2.73 -8.79
N GLN A 197 10.60 3.00 -9.75
CA GLN A 197 9.18 2.62 -9.67
C GLN A 197 9.01 1.10 -9.57
N ARG A 198 9.73 0.32 -10.39
CA ARG A 198 9.70 -1.16 -10.35
C ARG A 198 10.16 -1.70 -8.99
N GLU A 199 11.22 -1.13 -8.44
CA GLU A 199 11.73 -1.49 -7.11
C GLU A 199 10.71 -1.20 -6.00
N HIS A 200 10.04 -0.04 -6.08
CA HIS A 200 8.95 0.31 -5.16
C HIS A 200 7.78 -0.66 -5.27
N ILE A 201 7.33 -1.01 -6.49
CA ILE A 201 6.22 -1.96 -6.71
C ILE A 201 6.55 -3.31 -6.06
N LYS A 202 7.75 -3.84 -6.26
CA LYS A 202 8.18 -5.11 -5.65
C LYS A 202 8.16 -5.02 -4.13
N ALA A 203 8.65 -3.92 -3.56
CA ALA A 203 8.63 -3.72 -2.10
C ALA A 203 7.20 -3.57 -1.55
N MET A 204 6.30 -2.93 -2.29
CA MET A 204 4.88 -2.82 -1.93
C MET A 204 4.21 -4.20 -1.97
N GLN A 205 4.45 -5.01 -3.00
CA GLN A 205 3.92 -6.40 -3.06
C GLN A 205 4.34 -7.23 -1.85
N ASN A 206 5.62 -7.19 -1.46
CA ASN A 206 6.10 -7.88 -0.26
C ASN A 206 5.42 -7.37 1.03
N THR A 207 5.18 -6.05 1.10
CA THR A 207 4.49 -5.42 2.24
C THR A 207 3.02 -5.85 2.28
N THR A 208 2.34 -5.91 1.13
CA THR A 208 0.97 -6.40 1.00
C THR A 208 0.86 -7.84 1.47
N THR A 209 1.73 -8.75 1.03
CA THR A 209 1.75 -10.14 1.50
C THR A 209 1.91 -10.22 3.02
N SER A 210 2.80 -9.41 3.60
CA SER A 210 3.02 -9.36 5.06
C SER A 210 1.78 -8.84 5.81
N MET A 211 1.13 -7.81 5.26
CA MET A 211 -0.12 -7.27 5.77
C MET A 211 -1.24 -8.32 5.70
N GLU A 212 -1.38 -9.05 4.59
CA GLU A 212 -2.40 -10.09 4.43
C GLU A 212 -2.22 -11.24 5.43
N ASN A 213 -0.98 -11.71 5.61
CA ASN A 213 -0.68 -12.71 6.64
C ASN A 213 -1.04 -12.19 8.04
N SER A 214 -0.71 -10.93 8.34
CA SER A 214 -1.04 -10.29 9.61
C SER A 214 -2.56 -10.14 9.80
N LYS A 215 -3.29 -9.73 8.76
CA LYS A 215 -4.75 -9.66 8.80
C LYS A 215 -5.38 -11.03 9.07
N TRP A 216 -4.91 -12.07 8.38
CA TRP A 216 -5.36 -13.44 8.61
C TRP A 216 -5.17 -13.86 10.08
N VAL A 217 -3.97 -13.65 10.64
CA VAL A 217 -3.69 -13.97 12.06
C VAL A 217 -4.57 -13.14 13.00
N SER A 218 -4.75 -11.84 12.73
CA SER A 218 -5.57 -10.95 13.56
C SER A 218 -7.07 -11.32 13.56
N GLN A 219 -7.51 -12.07 12.55
CA GLN A 219 -8.89 -12.52 12.38
C GLN A 219 -9.10 -13.96 12.85
N LEU A 220 -8.04 -14.65 13.29
CA LEU A 220 -8.16 -15.99 13.82
C LEU A 220 -9.16 -16.03 14.98
N GLY A 221 -10.12 -16.94 14.83
CA GLY A 221 -11.05 -17.34 15.86
C GLY A 221 -10.75 -18.77 16.27
N TRP A 222 -10.60 -18.98 17.57
CA TRP A 222 -10.63 -20.30 18.17
C TRP A 222 -11.59 -20.22 19.35
N ASP A 223 -12.45 -21.23 19.47
CA ASP A 223 -13.44 -21.27 20.53
C ASP A 223 -12.73 -21.44 21.88
N ARG A 224 -13.02 -20.54 22.83
CA ARG A 224 -12.47 -20.56 24.20
C ARG A 224 -13.48 -21.12 25.21
N SER A 225 -14.72 -21.36 24.81
CA SER A 225 -15.88 -21.43 25.71
C SER A 225 -16.25 -22.83 26.21
N GLU A 226 -15.50 -23.88 25.86
CA GLU A 226 -16.03 -25.25 25.95
C GLU A 226 -15.32 -26.21 26.92
N ILE A 227 -14.32 -25.79 27.71
CA ILE A 227 -13.49 -26.76 28.47
C ILE A 227 -13.51 -26.58 30.00
N VAL A 228 -14.02 -25.47 30.52
CA VAL A 228 -13.77 -25.13 31.94
C VAL A 228 -14.91 -25.49 32.90
N GLU A 229 -16.13 -25.76 32.43
CA GLU A 229 -17.28 -25.88 33.33
C GLU A 229 -18.10 -27.15 33.13
N LYS A 230 -17.58 -28.32 33.52
CA LYS A 230 -18.34 -29.44 34.12
C LYS A 230 -17.44 -30.30 34.99
#